data_AF-A0A3P7M6X9-F1
#
_entry.id   AF-A0A3P7M6X9-F1
#
_cell.length_a   1.000
_cell.length_b   1.000
_cell.length_c   1.000
_cell.angle_alpha   90.00
_cell.angle_beta   90.00
_cell.angle_gamma   90.00
#
_symmetry.space_group_name_H-M   'P 1'
#
loop_
_entity.id
_entity.type
_entity.pdbx_description
1 polymer ?
#
loop_
_entity_poly.entity_id
_entity_poly.type
_entity_poly.pdbx_seq_one_letter_code
_entity_poly.pdbx_strand_id
1 'polypeptide(L)'
;MAVNTGDTRFRKLDVDNVAETNFQDDGTEDVSSSFNERDVENLLNRQNQALKDAALGLALRCMSSLKSAQIDEFVGGLKQDQLDLLMKYIYRGFQSPKDIAPAALLTWHEKVSLIAD
;
A
#
# COMPACT_ATOMS: atom_id res chain seq x y z
N MET A 1 -18.10 -29.59 45.41
CA MET A 1 -18.64 -28.66 44.40
C MET A 1 -17.49 -28.33 43.46
N ALA A 2 -17.56 -28.70 42.18
CA ALA A 2 -16.50 -28.40 41.22
C ALA A 2 -16.67 -26.95 40.75
N VAL A 3 -15.70 -26.10 41.06
CA VAL A 3 -15.68 -24.71 40.57
C VAL A 3 -15.36 -24.75 39.08
N ASN A 4 -16.25 -24.13 38.30
CA ASN A 4 -16.27 -24.07 36.84
C ASN A 4 -14.88 -23.74 36.26
N THR A 5 -14.21 -24.76 35.71
CA THR A 5 -12.92 -24.64 34.99
C THR A 5 -13.11 -24.40 33.48
N GLY A 6 -14.33 -24.03 33.05
CA GLY A 6 -14.68 -23.82 31.64
C GLY A 6 -14.42 -22.39 31.16
N ASP A 7 -13.96 -21.50 32.04
CA ASP A 7 -13.76 -20.10 31.69
C ASP A 7 -12.44 -19.87 30.94
N THR A 8 -12.50 -19.99 29.62
CA THR A 8 -11.36 -19.74 28.72
C THR A 8 -11.25 -18.28 28.30
N ARG A 9 -12.03 -17.35 28.91
CA ARG A 9 -12.00 -15.92 28.52
C ARG A 9 -10.62 -15.29 28.67
N PHE A 10 -9.84 -15.76 29.65
CA PHE A 10 -8.47 -15.29 29.89
C PHE A 10 -7.45 -15.76 28.84
N ARG A 11 -7.77 -16.79 28.05
CA ARG A 11 -6.91 -17.26 26.93
C ARG A 11 -7.16 -16.50 25.63
N LYS A 12 -8.25 -15.71 25.57
CA LYS A 12 -8.56 -14.83 24.44
C LYS A 12 -7.95 -13.43 24.61
N LEU A 13 -7.38 -13.13 25.79
CA LEU A 13 -6.62 -11.91 25.99
C LEU A 13 -5.28 -12.09 25.28
N ASP A 14 -5.05 -11.27 24.26
CA ASP A 14 -3.85 -11.29 23.43
C ASP A 14 -2.72 -10.60 24.20
N VAL A 15 -1.99 -11.38 25.00
CA VAL A 15 -0.93 -10.89 25.90
C VAL A 15 0.21 -10.24 25.10
N ASP A 16 0.46 -10.69 23.87
CA ASP A 16 1.47 -10.13 22.97
C ASP A 16 1.14 -8.68 22.55
N ASN A 17 -0.14 -8.30 22.47
CA ASN A 17 -0.54 -6.95 22.08
C ASN A 17 -0.29 -5.90 23.18
N VAL A 18 -0.05 -6.32 24.43
CA VAL A 18 0.21 -5.43 25.58
C VAL A 18 1.67 -5.55 26.06
N ALA A 19 2.51 -6.34 25.38
CA ALA A 19 3.91 -6.45 25.73
C ALA A 19 4.64 -5.13 25.41
N GLU A 20 5.32 -4.54 26.40
CA GLU A 20 6.12 -3.30 26.27
C GLU A 20 7.24 -3.37 25.20
N THR A 21 7.47 -4.56 24.63
CA THR A 21 8.44 -4.80 23.54
C THR A 21 7.81 -4.71 22.15
N ASN A 22 6.50 -4.50 22.04
CA ASN A 22 5.87 -4.27 20.74
C ASN A 22 6.39 -2.93 20.19
N PHE A 23 6.97 -2.94 19.00
CA PHE A 23 7.53 -1.74 18.40
C PHE A 23 6.38 -0.79 18.00
N GLN A 24 6.05 0.17 18.88
CA GLN A 24 5.20 1.29 18.51
C GLN A 24 6.00 2.21 17.59
N ASP A 25 5.52 2.38 16.36
CA ASP A 25 5.91 3.53 15.54
C ASP A 25 5.57 4.80 16.35
N ASP A 26 6.53 5.72 16.50
CA ASP A 26 6.47 6.91 17.38
C ASP A 26 5.41 7.94 16.93
N GLY A 27 4.15 7.53 16.95
CA GLY A 27 2.98 8.38 16.84
C GLY A 27 2.54 8.80 18.22
N THR A 28 3.05 9.97 18.64
CA THR A 28 2.67 10.76 19.83
C THR A 28 1.36 10.34 20.48
N GLU A 29 1.44 9.83 21.71
CA GLU A 29 0.29 9.52 22.55
C GLU A 29 -0.27 10.80 23.17
N ASP A 30 -1.55 11.10 22.94
CA ASP A 30 -2.34 11.91 23.88
C ASP A 30 -3.81 11.47 23.89
N VAL A 31 -4.30 11.20 25.09
CA VAL A 31 -5.68 10.82 25.42
C VAL A 31 -6.49 12.09 25.64
N SER A 32 -7.45 12.41 24.75
CA SER A 32 -8.77 12.98 25.10
C SER A 32 -9.59 13.44 23.87
N SER A 33 -10.90 13.16 23.94
CA SER A 33 -12.04 13.92 23.38
C SER A 33 -12.66 13.49 22.04
N SER A 34 -14.00 13.56 22.04
CA SER A 34 -15.00 12.91 21.19
C SER A 34 -15.06 13.33 19.71
N PHE A 35 -13.96 13.77 19.11
CA PHE A 35 -13.68 13.77 17.68
C PHE A 35 -12.16 13.64 17.58
N ASN A 36 -11.67 12.42 17.43
CA ASN A 36 -10.24 12.16 17.57
C ASN A 36 -9.52 12.72 16.33
N GLU A 37 -8.35 13.33 16.52
CA GLU A 37 -7.47 13.73 15.41
C GLU A 37 -7.16 12.54 14.48
N ARG A 38 -7.12 11.33 15.03
CA ARG A 38 -7.07 10.06 14.30
C ARG A 38 -8.23 9.86 13.33
N ASP A 39 -9.44 10.30 13.66
CA ASP A 39 -10.58 10.20 12.76
C ASP A 39 -10.45 11.20 11.60
N VAL A 40 -9.93 12.39 11.87
CA VAL A 40 -9.60 13.40 10.85
C VAL A 40 -8.48 12.88 9.93
N GLU A 41 -7.43 12.31 10.51
CA GLU A 41 -6.32 11.71 9.80
C GLU A 41 -6.75 10.48 8.98
N ASN A 42 -7.57 9.60 9.54
CA ASN A 42 -8.14 8.46 8.81
C ASN A 42 -9.07 8.91 7.68
N LEU A 43 -9.85 9.98 7.87
CA LEU A 43 -10.71 10.53 6.83
C LEU A 43 -9.88 11.17 5.71
N LEU A 44 -8.85 11.94 6.06
CA LEU A 44 -7.85 12.46 5.13
C LEU A 44 -7.16 11.33 4.39
N ASN A 45 -6.71 10.29 5.08
CA ASN A 45 -5.99 9.18 4.46
C ASN A 45 -6.92 8.35 3.55
N ARG A 46 -8.21 8.20 3.89
CA ARG A 46 -9.23 7.61 3.01
C ARG A 46 -9.53 8.46 1.77
N GLN A 47 -9.68 9.78 1.91
CA GLN A 47 -9.85 10.67 0.75
C GLN A 47 -8.61 10.63 -0.14
N ASN A 48 -7.42 10.63 0.47
CA ASN A 48 -6.18 10.41 -0.23
C ASN A 48 -6.12 9.02 -0.87
N GLN A 49 -6.72 7.99 -0.29
CA GLN A 49 -6.76 6.65 -0.87
C GLN A 49 -7.59 6.63 -2.16
N ALA A 50 -8.76 7.25 -2.17
CA ALA A 50 -9.58 7.37 -3.39
C ALA A 50 -8.84 8.14 -4.50
N LEU A 51 -8.11 9.21 -4.14
CA LEU A 51 -7.27 9.95 -5.08
C LEU A 51 -6.09 9.09 -5.58
N LYS A 52 -5.44 8.33 -4.70
CA LYS A 52 -4.35 7.39 -5.04
C LYS A 52 -4.86 6.28 -5.96
N ASP A 53 -6.06 5.76 -5.73
CA ASP A 53 -6.70 4.75 -6.58
C ASP A 53 -7.06 5.32 -7.96
N ALA A 54 -7.60 6.54 -8.01
CA ALA A 54 -7.87 7.23 -9.27
C ALA A 54 -6.59 7.52 -10.06
N ALA A 55 -5.53 7.99 -9.39
CA ALA A 55 -4.21 8.22 -9.98
C ALA A 55 -3.59 6.91 -10.50
N LEU A 56 -3.71 5.82 -9.73
CA LEU A 56 -3.28 4.50 -10.17
C LEU A 56 -4.04 4.03 -11.40
N GLY A 57 -5.36 4.16 -11.42
CA GLY A 57 -6.18 3.77 -12.58
C GLY A 57 -5.77 4.53 -13.84
N LEU A 58 -5.51 5.85 -13.70
CA LEU A 58 -4.98 6.66 -14.79
C LEU A 58 -3.60 6.16 -15.26
N ALA A 59 -2.69 5.88 -14.31
CA ALA A 59 -1.34 5.41 -14.62
C ALA A 59 -1.37 4.05 -15.34
N LEU A 60 -2.17 3.08 -14.88
CA LEU A 60 -2.32 1.77 -15.53
C LEU A 60 -2.94 1.90 -16.92
N ARG A 61 -3.92 2.80 -17.10
CA ARG A 61 -4.51 3.07 -18.42
C ARG A 61 -3.49 3.69 -19.38
N CYS A 62 -2.67 4.63 -18.91
CA CYS A 62 -1.56 5.19 -19.70
C CYS A 62 -0.55 4.11 -20.08
N MET A 63 -0.13 3.27 -19.12
CA MET A 63 0.77 2.14 -19.35
C MET A 63 0.21 1.13 -20.37
N SER A 64 -1.10 0.86 -20.33
CA SER A 64 -1.77 -0.03 -21.28
C SER A 64 -1.93 0.57 -22.68
N SER A 65 -1.91 1.89 -22.82
CA SER A 65 -2.02 2.60 -24.10
C SER A 65 -0.69 2.72 -24.84
N LEU A 66 0.42 2.58 -24.13
CA LEU A 66 1.78 2.66 -24.68
C LEU A 66 2.17 1.33 -25.34
N LYS A 67 2.78 1.40 -26.51
CA LYS A 67 3.32 0.20 -27.19
C LYS A 67 4.68 -0.15 -26.60
N SER A 68 5.06 -1.43 -26.64
CA SER A 68 6.36 -1.91 -26.13
C SER A 68 7.55 -1.10 -26.64
N ALA A 69 7.53 -0.68 -27.91
CA ALA A 69 8.59 0.14 -28.52
C ALA A 69 8.76 1.54 -27.88
N GLN A 70 7.75 2.07 -27.22
CA GLN A 70 7.77 3.39 -26.57
C GLN A 70 8.10 3.29 -25.07
N ILE A 71 8.09 2.08 -24.50
CA ILE A 71 8.36 1.88 -23.06
C ILE A 71 9.82 2.20 -22.77
N ASP A 72 10.77 1.70 -23.58
CA ASP A 72 12.20 1.94 -23.38
C ASP A 72 12.56 3.44 -23.40
N GLU A 73 12.03 4.20 -24.38
CA GLU A 73 12.25 5.65 -24.46
C GLU A 73 11.60 6.40 -23.30
N PHE A 74 10.39 5.99 -22.90
CA PHE A 74 9.70 6.59 -21.77
C PHE A 74 10.47 6.38 -20.47
N VAL A 75 10.81 5.14 -20.14
CA VAL A 75 11.51 4.78 -18.90
C VAL A 75 12.92 5.39 -18.87
N GLY A 76 13.61 5.48 -20.01
CA GLY A 76 14.92 6.16 -20.09
C GLY A 76 14.87 7.68 -19.86
N GLY A 77 13.71 8.31 -20.00
CA GLY A 77 13.49 9.72 -19.71
C GLY A 77 13.11 10.02 -18.24
N LEU A 78 12.84 9.00 -17.43
CA LEU A 78 12.45 9.16 -16.03
C LEU A 78 13.68 9.31 -15.11
N LYS A 79 13.53 10.14 -14.06
CA LYS A 79 14.50 10.20 -12.96
C LYS A 79 14.31 9.02 -12.01
N GLN A 80 15.31 8.71 -11.19
CA GLN A 80 15.27 7.58 -10.24
C GLN A 80 14.04 7.62 -9.31
N ASP A 81 13.66 8.79 -8.78
CA ASP A 81 12.46 8.94 -7.94
C ASP A 81 11.16 8.58 -8.69
N GLN A 82 11.12 8.87 -9.99
CA GLN A 82 9.96 8.58 -10.84
C GLN A 82 9.94 7.11 -11.24
N LEU A 83 11.11 6.48 -11.44
CA LEU A 83 11.22 5.04 -11.65
C LEU A 83 10.75 4.26 -10.42
N ASP A 84 11.15 4.67 -9.22
CA ASP A 84 10.68 4.07 -7.96
C ASP A 84 9.17 4.23 -7.80
N LEU A 85 8.63 5.41 -8.14
CA LEU A 85 7.18 5.64 -8.13
C LEU A 85 6.45 4.77 -9.16
N LEU A 86 6.99 4.64 -10.38
CA LEU A 86 6.43 3.77 -11.41
C LEU A 86 6.44 2.31 -10.96
N MET A 87 7.52 1.88 -10.31
CA MET A 87 7.64 0.53 -9.74
C MET A 87 6.57 0.26 -8.67
N LYS A 88 6.31 1.22 -7.78
CA LYS A 88 5.20 1.14 -6.80
C LYS A 88 3.84 0.99 -7.48
N TYR A 89 3.59 1.70 -8.58
CA TYR A 89 2.35 1.56 -9.34
C TYR A 89 2.24 0.19 -10.04
N ILE A 90 3.34 -0.37 -10.53
CA ILE A 90 3.38 -1.72 -11.12
C ILE A 90 2.99 -2.77 -10.06
N TYR A 91 3.61 -2.72 -8.88
CA TYR A 91 3.29 -3.65 -7.78
C TYR A 91 1.85 -3.52 -7.30
N ARG A 92 1.34 -2.29 -7.19
CA ARG A 92 -0.07 -2.06 -6.83
C ARG A 92 -1.03 -2.47 -7.95
N GLY A 93 -0.61 -2.37 -9.21
CA GLY A 93 -1.36 -2.89 -10.37
C GLY A 93 -1.52 -4.40 -10.35
N PHE A 94 -0.50 -5.15 -9.89
CA PHE A 94 -0.60 -6.60 -9.71
C PHE A 94 -1.62 -7.02 -8.64
N GLN A 95 -1.90 -6.17 -7.64
CA GLN A 95 -2.94 -6.44 -6.64
C GLN A 95 -4.36 -6.35 -7.23
N SER A 96 -4.57 -5.58 -8.30
CA SER A 96 -5.86 -5.43 -8.96
C SER A 96 -5.69 -5.24 -10.48
N PRO A 97 -5.47 -6.33 -11.25
CA PRO A 97 -5.21 -6.29 -12.68
C PRO A 97 -6.48 -6.06 -13.51
N LYS A 98 -7.25 -5.02 -13.20
CA LYS A 98 -8.50 -4.67 -13.89
C LYS A 98 -8.26 -3.87 -15.16
N ASP A 99 -7.27 -2.98 -15.14
CA ASP A 99 -7.04 -1.97 -16.19
C ASP A 99 -5.87 -2.30 -17.12
N ILE A 100 -5.10 -3.35 -16.84
CA ILE A 100 -3.95 -3.77 -17.63
C ILE A 100 -3.73 -5.28 -17.52
N ALA A 101 -3.29 -5.90 -18.62
CA ALA A 101 -2.94 -7.31 -18.62
C ALA A 101 -1.71 -7.57 -17.73
N PRO A 102 -1.71 -8.63 -16.89
CA PRO A 102 -0.55 -8.97 -16.07
C PRO A 102 0.75 -9.16 -16.86
N ALA A 103 0.65 -9.68 -18.10
CA ALA A 103 1.80 -9.83 -18.99
C ALA A 103 2.43 -8.48 -19.38
N ALA A 104 1.61 -7.43 -19.60
CA ALA A 104 2.12 -6.10 -19.87
C ALA A 104 2.82 -5.51 -18.65
N LEU A 105 2.28 -5.72 -17.44
CA LEU A 105 2.94 -5.28 -16.20
C LEU A 105 4.32 -5.92 -16.00
N LEU A 106 4.51 -7.19 -16.40
CA LEU A 106 5.82 -7.84 -16.37
C LEU A 106 6.81 -7.19 -17.35
N THR A 107 6.36 -6.83 -18.54
CA THR A 107 7.19 -6.08 -19.49
C THR A 107 7.60 -4.72 -18.91
N TRP A 108 6.67 -4.01 -18.28
CA TRP A 108 6.97 -2.74 -17.60
C TRP A 108 7.98 -2.92 -16.46
N HIS A 109 7.81 -3.97 -15.64
CA HIS A 109 8.70 -4.31 -14.54
C HIS A 109 10.13 -4.57 -15.02
N GLU A 110 10.29 -5.41 -16.05
CA GLU A 110 11.58 -5.73 -16.63
C GLU A 110 12.32 -4.46 -17.07
N LYS A 111 11.63 -3.57 -17.82
CA LYS A 111 12.24 -2.34 -18.34
C LYS A 111 12.63 -1.36 -17.24
N VAL A 112 11.80 -1.20 -16.22
CA VAL A 112 12.12 -0.33 -15.07
C VAL A 112 13.30 -0.90 -14.29
N SER A 113 13.34 -2.21 -14.06
CA SER A 113 14.43 -2.86 -13.34
C SER A 113 15.77 -2.75 -14.07
N LEU A 114 15.77 -2.83 -15.40
CA LEU A 114 17.00 -2.74 -16.21
C LEU A 114 17.64 -1.35 -16.18
N ILE A 115 16.86 -0.30 -15.92
CA ILE A 115 17.35 1.10 -15.92
C ILE A 115 17.68 1.57 -14.50
N ALA A 116 17.11 0.92 -13.48
CA ALA A 116 17.34 1.24 -12.08
C ALA A 116 18.60 0.57 -11.47
N ASP A 117 19.16 -0.44 -12.14
CA ASP A 117 20.45 -1.09 -11.82
C ASP A 117 21.63 -0.25 -12.35
#